data_AF-A0A0A1ZUH5-F1
#
_entry.id   AF-A0A0A1ZUH5-F1
#
_cell.length_a   1.000
_cell.length_b   1.000
_cell.length_c   1.000
_cell.angle_alpha   90.00
_cell.angle_beta   90.00
_cell.angle_gamma   90.00
#
_symmetry.space_group_name_H-M   'P 1'
#
loop_
_entity.id
_entity.type
_entity.pdbx_description
1 polymer ?
#
loop_
_entity_poly.entity_id
_entity_poly.type
_entity_poly.pdbx_seq_one_letter_code
_entity_poly.pdbx_strand_id
1 'polypeptide(L)'
;MLKFFSILLIIFIGLLILIFKKQKLKNAINIKKFYPKKVKRDRKNNNKFLSNKKSFSYEHEEKYYSLFYKKSQRNKMFTLFQGNAEDKLKALKIAEELADKSTLPILRKGLRDISPEVIEISAFLIRKFK
;
A
#
# COMPACT_ATOMS: atom_id res chain seq x y z
N MET A 1 11.75 -50.64 -23.90
CA MET A 1 12.02 -49.25 -23.47
C MET A 1 10.78 -48.54 -22.93
N LEU A 2 9.61 -48.64 -23.55
CA LEU A 2 8.36 -47.99 -23.10
C LEU A 2 7.96 -48.30 -21.65
N LYS A 3 8.06 -49.57 -21.20
CA LYS A 3 7.71 -49.97 -19.83
C LYS A 3 8.57 -49.28 -18.76
N PHE A 4 9.85 -49.04 -19.04
CA PHE A 4 10.75 -48.33 -18.13
C PHE A 4 10.39 -46.85 -18.03
N PHE A 5 10.09 -46.22 -19.17
CA PHE A 5 9.59 -44.84 -19.21
C PHE A 5 8.27 -44.68 -18.44
N SER A 6 7.34 -45.64 -18.53
CA SER A 6 6.07 -45.60 -17.79
C SER A 6 6.28 -45.62 -16.27
N ILE A 7 7.22 -46.44 -15.78
CA ILE A 7 7.56 -46.53 -14.35
C ILE A 7 8.17 -45.20 -13.87
N LEU A 8 9.08 -44.62 -14.66
CA LEU A 8 9.68 -43.31 -14.38
C LEU A 8 8.64 -42.19 -14.31
N LEU A 9 7.65 -42.21 -15.22
CA LEU A 9 6.57 -41.23 -15.27
C LEU A 9 5.67 -41.30 -14.03
N ILE A 10 5.32 -42.51 -13.56
CA ILE A 10 4.49 -42.71 -12.36
C ILE A 10 5.21 -42.18 -11.11
N ILE A 11 6.51 -42.45 -10.97
CA ILE A 11 7.33 -41.95 -9.86
C ILE A 11 7.38 -40.41 -9.90
N PHE A 12 7.58 -39.83 -11.07
CA PHE A 12 7.66 -38.39 -11.27
C PHE A 12 6.33 -37.68 -10.90
N ILE A 13 5.20 -38.24 -11.30
CA ILE A 13 3.86 -37.73 -10.97
C ILE A 13 3.62 -37.79 -9.46
N GLY A 14 3.99 -38.90 -8.80
CA GLY A 14 3.91 -39.02 -7.34
C GLY A 14 4.72 -37.95 -6.60
N LEU A 15 5.92 -37.65 -7.11
CA LEU A 15 6.82 -36.66 -6.53
C LEU A 15 6.30 -35.22 -6.71
N LEU A 16 5.72 -34.90 -7.86
CA LEU A 16 5.04 -33.61 -8.11
C LEU A 16 3.86 -33.40 -7.17
N ILE A 17 2.98 -34.39 -7.00
CA ILE A 17 1.80 -34.29 -6.11
C ILE A 17 2.24 -34.01 -4.66
N LEU A 18 3.32 -34.65 -4.20
CA LEU A 18 3.86 -34.47 -2.86
C LEU A 18 4.35 -33.03 -2.61
N ILE A 19 5.04 -32.44 -3.58
CA ILE A 19 5.56 -31.05 -3.52
C ILE A 19 4.40 -30.05 -3.50
N PHE A 20 3.44 -30.19 -4.42
CA PHE A 20 2.29 -29.27 -4.50
C PHE A 20 1.38 -29.33 -3.26
N LYS A 21 1.20 -30.51 -2.64
CA LYS A 21 0.43 -30.65 -1.40
C LYS A 21 1.08 -29.89 -0.22
N LYS A 22 2.41 -29.94 -0.09
CA LYS A 22 3.14 -29.17 0.93
C LYS A 22 3.05 -27.66 0.72
N GLN A 23 3.02 -27.20 -0.53
CA GLN A 23 2.97 -25.77 -0.85
C GLN A 23 1.59 -25.15 -0.56
N LYS A 24 0.49 -25.86 -0.87
CA LYS A 24 -0.88 -25.40 -0.52
C LYS A 24 -1.11 -25.30 0.99
N LEU A 25 -0.54 -26.20 1.79
CA LEU A 25 -0.64 -26.14 3.26
C LEU A 25 0.14 -24.94 3.85
N LYS A 26 1.33 -24.62 3.33
CA LYS A 26 2.10 -23.44 3.76
C LYS A 26 1.36 -22.13 3.46
N ASN A 27 0.65 -22.06 2.34
CA ASN A 27 -0.11 -20.86 1.96
C ASN A 27 -1.41 -20.69 2.76
N ALA A 28 -2.02 -21.78 3.26
CA ALA A 28 -3.23 -21.72 4.08
C ALA A 28 -2.97 -21.28 5.53
N ILE A 29 -1.79 -21.59 6.10
CA ILE A 29 -1.42 -21.21 7.47
C ILE A 29 -1.14 -19.69 7.59
N ASN A 30 -0.77 -19.03 6.48
CA ASN A 30 -0.57 -17.57 6.45
C ASN A 30 -1.87 -16.75 6.43
N ILE A 31 -3.03 -17.37 6.23
CA ILE A 31 -4.32 -16.66 6.15
C ILE A 31 -4.99 -16.54 7.53
N LYS A 32 -4.58 -17.35 8.52
CA LYS A 32 -5.23 -17.39 9.86
C LYS A 32 -4.81 -16.28 10.83
N LYS A 33 -4.00 -15.28 10.42
CA LYS A 33 -3.62 -14.13 11.26
C LYS A 33 -4.41 -12.83 10.98
N PHE A 34 -5.49 -12.87 10.21
CA PHE A 34 -6.32 -11.70 9.91
C PHE A 34 -7.58 -11.56 10.79
N TYR A 35 -7.44 -11.78 12.09
CA TYR A 35 -8.36 -11.21 13.07
C TYR A 35 -7.55 -10.41 14.09
N PRO A 36 -7.82 -9.11 14.29
CA PRO A 36 -7.28 -8.42 15.45
C PRO A 36 -7.95 -9.02 16.68
N LYS A 37 -7.27 -9.95 17.35
CA LYS A 37 -7.57 -10.32 18.72
C LYS A 37 -7.59 -9.01 19.50
N LYS A 38 -8.80 -8.55 19.85
CA LYS A 38 -9.01 -7.34 20.68
C LYS A 38 -8.02 -7.41 21.83
N VAL A 39 -7.02 -6.54 21.80
CA VAL A 39 -6.05 -6.39 22.88
C VAL A 39 -6.87 -5.93 24.08
N LYS A 40 -6.99 -6.82 25.06
CA LYS A 40 -7.55 -6.49 26.37
C LYS A 40 -6.75 -5.29 26.90
N ARG A 41 -7.49 -4.26 27.30
CA ARG A 41 -6.96 -3.04 27.92
C ARG A 41 -6.36 -3.41 29.27
N ASP A 42 -5.08 -3.78 29.29
CA ASP A 42 -4.30 -3.73 30.51
C ASP A 42 -3.57 -2.39 30.54
N ARG A 43 -4.19 -1.53 31.34
CA ARG A 43 -3.77 -0.20 31.78
C ARG A 43 -2.37 -0.30 32.39
N LYS A 44 -1.32 -0.06 31.61
CA LYS A 44 0.00 0.29 32.17
C LYS A 44 0.56 1.53 31.49
N ASN A 45 0.66 2.54 32.34
CA ASN A 45 0.91 3.94 32.11
C ASN A 45 2.35 4.16 31.62
N ASN A 46 2.54 4.52 30.35
CA ASN A 46 3.80 5.06 29.85
C ASN A 46 3.54 6.41 29.18
N ASN A 47 3.45 7.45 29.99
CA ASN A 47 3.59 8.84 29.57
C ASN A 47 4.97 9.05 28.94
N LYS A 48 5.07 8.99 27.60
CA LYS A 48 6.14 9.67 26.85
C LYS A 48 5.84 9.63 25.36
N PHE A 49 4.86 10.41 24.93
CA PHE A 49 4.85 11.14 23.65
C PHE A 49 3.50 11.89 23.56
N LEU A 50 3.26 12.80 24.50
CA LEU A 50 2.40 13.95 24.19
C LEU A 50 3.20 14.77 23.19
N SER A 51 3.18 14.34 21.93
CA SER A 51 3.70 15.16 20.85
C SER A 51 2.86 16.43 20.91
N ASN A 52 3.51 17.52 21.28
CA ASN A 52 3.02 18.89 21.13
C ASN A 52 2.89 19.16 19.61
N LYS A 53 2.04 18.39 18.93
CA LYS A 53 1.75 18.55 17.51
C LYS A 53 0.81 19.72 17.48
N LYS A 54 1.39 20.90 17.23
CA LYS A 54 0.67 22.00 16.61
C LYS A 54 -0.24 21.36 15.56
N SER A 55 -1.55 21.44 15.79
CA SER A 55 -2.55 21.05 14.80
C SER A 55 -2.33 22.00 13.64
N PHE A 56 -1.49 21.59 12.68
CA PHE A 56 -1.43 22.25 11.40
C PHE A 56 -2.84 22.11 10.83
N SER A 57 -3.60 23.20 10.90
CA SER A 57 -4.91 23.32 10.29
C SER A 57 -4.66 23.45 8.80
N TYR A 58 -4.83 22.34 8.09
CA TYR A 58 -4.78 22.33 6.64
C TYR A 58 -5.89 23.27 6.13
N GLU A 59 -5.52 24.23 5.29
CA GLU A 59 -6.47 25.18 4.68
C GLU A 59 -7.20 24.53 3.50
N HIS A 60 -7.82 23.37 3.75
CA HIS A 60 -8.63 22.66 2.77
C HIS A 60 -9.99 22.34 3.35
N GLU A 61 -11.04 22.51 2.54
CA GLU A 61 -12.38 22.06 2.88
C GLU A 61 -12.35 20.58 3.23
N GLU A 62 -12.73 20.21 4.46
CA GLU A 62 -12.75 18.82 4.87
C GLU A 62 -13.79 18.03 4.06
N LYS A 63 -13.32 17.36 3.01
CA LYS A 63 -14.14 16.40 2.29
C LYS A 63 -14.23 15.10 3.08
N TYR A 64 -15.45 14.79 3.54
CA TYR A 64 -15.74 13.57 4.27
C TYR A 64 -15.85 12.37 3.33
N TYR A 65 -14.72 11.68 3.14
CA TYR A 65 -14.69 10.39 2.45
C TYR A 65 -14.65 9.22 3.42
N SER A 66 -15.27 8.10 3.05
CA SER A 66 -15.15 6.85 3.81
C SER A 66 -13.68 6.38 3.87
N LEU A 67 -13.30 5.71 4.97
CA LEU A 67 -11.95 5.15 5.13
C LEU A 67 -11.58 4.18 4.00
N PHE A 68 -12.56 3.42 3.50
CA PHE A 68 -12.39 2.51 2.38
C PHE A 68 -12.05 3.26 1.09
N TYR A 69 -12.79 4.33 0.79
CA TYR A 69 -12.55 5.15 -0.39
C TYR A 69 -11.16 5.80 -0.33
N LYS A 70 -10.80 6.42 0.80
CA LYS A 70 -9.45 7.01 0.99
C LYS A 70 -8.36 5.97 0.77
N LYS A 71 -8.54 4.74 1.27
CA LYS A 71 -7.59 3.64 1.07
C LYS A 71 -7.49 3.23 -0.40
N SER A 72 -8.62 3.08 -1.08
CA SER A 72 -8.67 2.73 -2.50
C SER A 72 -7.95 3.77 -3.36
N GLN A 73 -8.26 5.05 -3.15
CA GLN A 73 -7.64 6.15 -3.89
C GLN A 73 -6.15 6.27 -3.62
N ARG A 74 -5.70 6.09 -2.37
CA ARG A 74 -4.26 6.04 -2.07
C ARG A 74 -3.56 4.92 -2.83
N ASN A 75 -4.12 3.71 -2.85
CA ASN A 75 -3.51 2.60 -3.56
C ASN A 75 -3.39 2.93 -5.06
N LYS A 76 -4.46 3.47 -5.66
CA LYS A 76 -4.47 3.91 -7.06
C LYS A 76 -3.41 4.98 -7.32
N MET A 77 -3.32 5.99 -6.45
CA MET A 77 -2.30 7.04 -6.50
C MET A 77 -0.88 6.45 -6.46
N PHE A 78 -0.61 5.49 -5.57
CA PHE A 78 0.70 4.84 -5.47
C PHE A 78 1.07 4.01 -6.70
N THR A 79 0.10 3.34 -7.32
CA THR A 79 0.31 2.60 -8.56
C THR A 79 0.59 3.54 -9.72
N LEU A 80 -0.22 4.58 -9.89
CA LEU A 80 -0.07 5.56 -10.97
C LEU A 80 1.26 6.32 -10.90
N PHE A 81 1.73 6.65 -9.69
CA PHE A 81 2.98 7.39 -9.52
C PHE A 81 4.24 6.61 -9.93
N GLN A 82 4.14 5.29 -10.16
CA GLN A 82 5.23 4.47 -10.70
C GLN A 82 5.28 4.50 -12.24
N GLY A 83 4.26 5.06 -12.89
CA GLY A 83 4.12 5.09 -14.34
C GLY A 83 4.87 6.25 -15.00
N ASN A 84 4.38 6.62 -16.18
CA ASN A 84 4.92 7.72 -16.98
C ASN A 84 4.54 9.10 -16.38
N ALA A 85 4.95 10.19 -17.04
CA ALA A 85 4.64 11.54 -16.59
C ALA A 85 3.12 11.78 -16.47
N GLU A 86 2.32 11.33 -17.44
CA GLU A 86 0.86 11.48 -17.41
C GLU A 86 0.21 10.75 -16.22
N ASP A 87 0.66 9.54 -15.92
CA ASP A 87 0.15 8.77 -14.80
C ASP A 87 0.53 9.40 -13.46
N LYS A 88 1.74 9.98 -13.37
CA LYS A 88 2.13 10.79 -12.22
C LYS A 88 1.23 12.01 -12.06
N LEU A 89 0.89 12.72 -13.14
CA LEU A 89 -0.06 13.83 -13.09
C LEU A 89 -1.46 13.39 -12.62
N LYS A 90 -1.96 12.23 -13.10
CA LYS A 90 -3.21 11.63 -12.60
C LYS A 90 -3.11 11.31 -11.09
N ALA A 91 -1.97 10.80 -10.63
CA ALA A 91 -1.74 10.55 -9.22
C ALA A 91 -1.74 11.84 -8.39
N LEU A 92 -1.15 12.92 -8.90
CA LEU A 92 -1.17 14.23 -8.24
C LEU A 92 -2.59 14.81 -8.15
N LYS A 93 -3.43 14.59 -9.17
CA LYS A 93 -4.85 14.97 -9.12
C LYS A 93 -5.61 14.23 -8.00
N ILE A 94 -5.32 12.94 -7.79
CA ILE A 94 -5.88 12.17 -6.67
C ILE A 94 -5.37 12.71 -5.32
N ALA A 95 -4.10 13.11 -5.25
CA ALA A 95 -3.54 13.71 -4.05
C ALA A 95 -4.25 15.03 -3.70
N GLU A 96 -4.51 15.86 -4.71
CA GLU A 96 -5.28 17.10 -4.54
C GLU A 96 -6.71 16.82 -4.06
N GLU A 97 -7.41 15.86 -4.66
CA GLU A 97 -8.78 15.50 -4.27
C GLU A 97 -8.87 15.00 -2.82
N LEU A 98 -7.90 14.18 -2.41
CA LEU A 98 -7.88 13.62 -1.07
C LEU A 98 -7.45 14.63 -0.01
N ALA A 99 -6.55 15.55 -0.36
CA ALA A 99 -5.98 16.58 0.51
C ALA A 99 -5.56 16.10 1.92
N ASP A 100 -5.16 14.83 2.00
CA ASP A 100 -4.86 14.16 3.26
C ASP A 100 -3.34 14.13 3.49
N LYS A 101 -2.92 14.19 4.75
CA LYS A 101 -1.52 14.07 5.17
C LYS A 101 -0.85 12.80 4.62
N SER A 102 -1.64 11.76 4.40
CA SER A 102 -1.19 10.49 3.81
C SER A 102 -0.69 10.61 2.35
N THR A 103 -0.98 11.71 1.66
CA THR A 103 -0.52 11.99 0.29
C THR A 103 0.87 12.63 0.23
N LEU A 104 1.33 13.28 1.32
CA LEU A 104 2.62 13.97 1.41
C LEU A 104 3.83 13.13 0.98
N PRO A 105 3.93 11.82 1.28
CA PRO A 105 5.07 11.02 0.82
C PRO A 105 5.20 10.98 -0.69
N ILE A 106 4.08 10.96 -1.44
CA ILE A 106 4.10 11.00 -2.90
C ILE A 106 4.48 12.38 -3.40
N LEU A 107 3.92 13.44 -2.84
CA LEU A 107 4.28 14.80 -3.25
C LEU A 107 5.78 15.06 -3.07
N ARG A 108 6.36 14.58 -1.96
CA ARG A 108 7.82 14.66 -1.73
C ARG A 108 8.64 13.85 -2.72
N LYS A 109 8.11 12.75 -3.24
CA LYS A 109 8.75 12.01 -4.35
C LYS A 109 8.66 12.81 -5.66
N GLY A 110 7.53 13.48 -5.92
CA GLY A 110 7.36 14.31 -7.11
C GLY A 110 8.27 15.53 -7.18
N LEU A 111 8.71 16.06 -6.03
CA LEU A 111 9.77 17.08 -6.00
C LEU A 111 11.14 16.59 -6.53
N ARG A 112 11.33 15.27 -6.64
CA ARG A 112 12.55 14.64 -7.16
C ARG A 112 12.34 14.04 -8.55
N ASP A 113 11.21 14.35 -9.19
CA ASP A 113 10.93 13.84 -10.53
C ASP A 113 11.80 14.53 -11.58
N ILE A 114 11.81 13.98 -12.80
CA ILE A 114 12.51 14.57 -13.95
C ILE A 114 11.58 15.56 -14.67
N SER A 115 10.26 15.29 -14.65
CA SER A 115 9.29 16.17 -15.32
C SER A 115 9.09 17.47 -14.53
N PRO A 116 9.31 18.64 -15.14
CA PRO A 116 9.13 19.93 -14.48
C PRO A 116 7.68 20.14 -14.01
N GLU A 117 6.70 19.70 -14.81
CA GLU A 117 5.28 19.82 -14.47
C GLU A 117 4.92 19.03 -13.20
N VAL A 118 5.47 17.82 -13.05
CA VAL A 118 5.27 16.99 -11.84
C VAL A 118 5.88 17.67 -10.62
N ILE A 119 7.06 18.30 -10.77
CA ILE A 119 7.73 19.04 -9.69
C ILE A 119 6.90 20.24 -9.26
N GLU A 120 6.46 21.07 -10.20
CA GLU A 120 5.70 22.30 -9.94
C GLU A 120 4.39 22.01 -9.21
N ILE A 121 3.60 21.05 -9.72
CA ILE A 121 2.33 20.66 -9.10
C ILE A 121 2.58 20.05 -7.72
N SER A 122 3.61 19.22 -7.56
CA SER A 122 3.95 18.65 -6.25
C SER A 122 4.31 19.72 -5.23
N ALA A 123 5.11 20.72 -5.63
CA ALA A 123 5.49 21.85 -4.78
C ALA A 123 4.27 22.70 -4.41
N PHE A 124 3.40 22.99 -5.38
CA PHE A 124 2.16 23.72 -5.18
C PHE A 124 1.24 23.01 -4.17
N LEU A 125 1.02 21.70 -4.34
CA LEU A 125 0.18 20.91 -3.43
C LEU A 125 0.77 20.83 -2.02
N ILE A 126 2.10 20.69 -1.88
CA ILE A 126 2.75 20.71 -0.56
C ILE A 126 2.53 22.05 0.14
N ARG A 127 2.60 23.16 -0.60
CA ARG A 127 2.35 24.49 -0.05
C ARG A 127 0.90 24.67 0.38
N LYS A 128 -0.05 24.20 -0.43
CA LYS A 128 -1.49 24.22 -0.13
C LYS A 128 -1.85 23.35 1.08
N PHE A 129 -1.09 22.28 1.33
CA PHE A 129 -1.28 21.39 2.47
C PHE A 129 -0.44 21.77 3.70
N LYS A 130 0.27 22.89 3.73
CA LYS A 130 1.11 23.26 4.88
C LYS A 130 0.40 24.28 5.76
#